data_AF-A0A5C5WZ36-F1
#
_entry.id   AF-A0A5C5WZ36-F1
#
_cell.length_a   1.000
_cell.length_b   1.000
_cell.length_c   1.000
_cell.angle_alpha   90.00
_cell.angle_beta   90.00
_cell.angle_gamma   90.00
#
_symmetry.space_group_name_H-M   'P 1'
#
loop_
_entity.id
_entity.type
_entity.pdbx_description
1 polymer ?
#
loop_
_entity_poly.entity_id
_entity_poly.type
_entity_poly.pdbx_seq_one_letter_code
_entity_poly.pdbx_strand_id
1 'polypeptide(L)'
;MLSSDFSDIPNPFAFTATESQILGRRQPARSALRNAVKYLVLVAMCFAALLAVRHLSGHYLLSRLTDDFQTQPPHVQQARLVQIQAFGKTGIPHLVDALAAKDYETARVAFELLKSSQTRWPTLGQSSALQRHAIMVKAIDRVAVHMPDDRTGWGTALIQQSVMESVDQADDEKRSLYASANDVLKKLALSNRSGPSILNEGPINDGQPRRLIVRATPLPVEQFEETGTWSTWPPEPEAMLKATMDQQIASNERSAAEAIAAEQATSEPSIYRSGSSSSSLRAVPAEESIVLKSIDDAYDSNDVQSVTHLVDTPMESASTHSVMTWLLSEHEQLRSQAHLELLARGLSESQIEMAKSAVNPDVSVRLDFVHRVIRHPDVDPRPWLKLMTEDESREVLAEVISVLGTMPDQESAGFLRTLMVRHSSDPKIVARIRSVLERR
;
A
#
# COMPACT_ATOMS: atom_id res chain seq x y z
N MET A 1 -9.24 18.78 79.25
CA MET A 1 -10.09 19.12 78.09
C MET A 1 -9.92 20.61 77.83
N LEU A 2 -9.08 20.98 76.88
CA LEU A 2 -8.80 22.37 76.50
C LEU A 2 -9.28 22.52 75.06
N SER A 3 -10.41 23.22 74.91
CA SER A 3 -10.99 23.59 73.63
C SER A 3 -10.26 24.83 73.13
N SER A 4 -9.27 24.62 72.26
CA SER A 4 -8.58 25.67 71.53
C SER A 4 -9.46 26.15 70.38
N ASP A 5 -9.94 27.38 70.50
CA ASP A 5 -10.77 28.06 69.50
C ASP A 5 -9.90 28.46 68.29
N PHE A 6 -10.15 27.82 67.14
CA PHE A 6 -9.41 28.05 65.88
C PHE A 6 -10.08 29.11 64.98
N SER A 7 -11.06 29.84 65.52
CA SER A 7 -11.85 30.83 64.76
C SER A 7 -11.10 32.14 64.46
N ASP A 8 -9.91 32.34 65.05
CA ASP A 8 -9.14 33.58 64.96
C ASP A 8 -7.85 33.49 64.11
N ILE A 9 -7.70 32.45 63.28
CA ILE A 9 -6.57 32.39 62.34
C ILE A 9 -6.94 33.18 61.08
N PRO A 10 -6.32 34.37 60.84
CA PRO A 10 -6.60 35.17 59.65
C PRO A 10 -6.24 34.37 58.41
N ASN A 11 -7.21 34.21 57.51
CA ASN A 11 -7.02 33.48 56.26
C ASN A 11 -5.88 34.11 55.45
N PRO A 12 -4.74 33.43 55.24
CA PRO A 12 -3.60 33.97 54.50
C PRO A 12 -3.88 34.13 53.00
N PHE A 13 -5.00 33.60 52.51
CA PHE A 13 -5.49 33.78 51.15
C PHE A 13 -6.60 34.83 51.03
N ALA A 14 -7.02 35.45 52.14
CA ALA A 14 -7.72 36.72 52.07
C ALA A 14 -6.67 37.76 51.65
N PHE A 15 -6.42 37.83 50.34
CA PHE A 15 -5.80 39.00 49.72
C PHE A 15 -6.59 40.19 50.24
N THR A 16 -6.02 40.87 51.22
CA THR A 16 -6.54 42.12 51.72
C THR A 16 -6.63 43.00 50.49
N ALA A 17 -7.86 43.36 50.13
CA ALA A 17 -8.12 44.57 49.37
C ALA A 17 -7.66 45.72 50.27
N THR A 18 -6.35 45.87 50.38
CA THR A 18 -5.67 46.75 51.32
C THR A 18 -5.93 48.16 50.84
N GLU A 19 -6.70 48.90 51.63
CA GLU A 19 -6.41 50.30 51.97
C GLU A 19 -6.39 51.33 50.83
N SER A 20 -6.86 50.98 49.63
CA SER A 20 -7.09 51.96 48.54
C SER A 20 -8.49 52.58 48.58
N GLN A 21 -9.35 52.18 49.53
CA GLN A 21 -10.77 52.55 49.54
C GLN A 21 -11.14 53.73 50.47
N ILE A 22 -10.20 54.26 51.26
CA ILE A 22 -10.50 55.31 52.26
C ILE A 22 -10.29 56.74 51.73
N LEU A 23 -9.61 56.92 50.59
CA LEU A 23 -9.55 58.22 49.90
C LEU A 23 -10.44 58.18 48.66
N GLY A 24 -11.69 58.63 48.83
CA GLY A 24 -12.78 58.64 47.86
C GLY A 24 -12.51 59.39 46.56
N ARG A 25 -11.62 58.88 45.71
CA ARG A 25 -11.65 59.12 44.27
C ARG A 25 -12.24 57.89 43.60
N ARG A 26 -13.57 57.90 43.42
CA ARG A 26 -14.24 57.07 42.41
C ARG A 26 -13.61 57.39 41.06
N GLN A 27 -12.52 56.72 40.70
CA GLN A 27 -12.07 56.74 39.33
C GLN A 27 -13.20 56.14 38.49
N PRO A 28 -13.69 56.84 37.46
CA PRO A 28 -14.87 56.41 36.72
C PRO A 28 -14.55 55.07 36.06
N ALA A 29 -15.32 54.02 36.35
CA ALA A 29 -15.15 52.67 35.78
C ALA A 29 -14.97 52.66 34.24
N ARG A 30 -15.41 53.72 33.56
CA ARG A 30 -15.19 53.99 32.14
C ARG A 30 -13.72 54.11 31.74
N SER A 31 -12.82 54.63 32.59
CA SER A 31 -11.39 54.75 32.26
C SER A 31 -10.67 53.40 32.33
N ALA A 32 -11.02 52.55 33.30
CA ALA A 32 -10.47 51.20 33.42
C ALA A 32 -10.85 50.31 32.21
N LEU A 33 -12.12 50.34 31.79
CA LEU A 33 -12.57 49.60 30.61
C LEU A 33 -11.88 50.08 29.34
N ARG A 34 -11.75 51.40 29.15
CA ARG A 34 -11.03 51.97 28.00
C ARG A 34 -9.57 51.52 27.95
N ASN A 35 -8.90 51.43 29.10
CA ASN A 35 -7.53 50.96 29.16
C ASN A 35 -7.44 49.45 28.87
N ALA A 36 -8.33 48.64 29.43
CA ALA A 36 -8.40 47.20 29.15
C ALA A 36 -8.60 46.91 27.64
N VAL A 37 -9.51 47.63 26.97
CA VAL A 37 -9.72 47.50 25.53
C VAL A 37 -8.48 47.88 24.74
N LYS A 38 -7.76 48.95 25.12
CA LYS A 38 -6.49 49.32 24.46
C LYS A 38 -5.44 48.22 24.58
N TYR A 39 -5.30 47.61 25.76
CA TYR A 39 -4.36 46.50 25.96
C TYR A 39 -4.77 45.27 25.15
N LEU A 40 -6.08 44.94 25.11
CA LEU A 40 -6.58 43.83 24.30
C LEU A 40 -6.27 44.03 22.81
N VAL A 41 -6.51 45.24 22.29
CA VAL A 41 -6.17 45.59 20.90
C VAL A 41 -4.67 45.48 20.64
N LEU A 42 -3.83 45.94 21.57
CA LEU A 42 -2.38 45.83 21.45
C LEU A 42 -1.92 44.36 21.45
N VAL A 43 -2.48 43.53 22.33
CA VAL A 43 -2.19 42.08 22.39
C VAL A 43 -2.66 41.39 21.12
N ALA A 44 -3.86 41.71 20.62
CA ALA A 44 -4.38 41.16 19.37
C ALA A 44 -3.51 41.54 18.17
N MET A 45 -3.03 42.79 18.11
CA MET A 45 -2.10 43.25 17.07
C MET A 45 -0.74 42.54 17.16
N CYS A 46 -0.19 42.37 18.37
CA CYS A 46 1.04 41.63 18.58
C CYS A 46 0.89 40.15 18.17
N PHE A 47 -0.23 39.53 18.52
CA PHE A 47 -0.54 38.16 18.13
C PHE A 47 -0.69 38.00 16.61
N ALA A 48 -1.39 38.93 15.96
CA ALA A 48 -1.52 38.96 14.50
C ALA A 48 -0.15 39.15 13.82
N ALA A 49 0.72 40.01 14.36
CA ALA A 49 2.08 40.20 13.87
C ALA A 49 2.91 38.90 14.02
N LEU A 50 2.81 38.19 15.14
CA LEU A 50 3.50 36.91 15.34
C LEU A 50 3.00 35.82 14.36
N LEU A 51 1.68 35.76 14.12
CA LEU A 51 1.11 34.85 13.12
C LEU A 51 1.60 35.19 11.70
N ALA A 52 1.64 36.48 11.36
CA ALA A 52 2.16 36.94 10.07
C ALA A 52 3.64 36.58 9.90
N VAL A 53 4.47 36.82 10.93
CA VAL A 53 5.90 36.46 10.92
C VAL A 53 6.08 34.95 10.78
N ARG A 54 5.28 34.13 11.48
CA ARG A 54 5.31 32.66 11.35
C ARG A 54 4.93 32.20 9.94
N HIS A 55 3.92 32.81 9.33
CA HIS A 55 3.49 32.45 7.98
C HIS A 55 4.50 32.88 6.92
N LEU A 56 5.00 34.11 7.01
CA LEU A 56 6.00 34.68 6.11
C LEU A 56 7.35 33.97 6.22
N SER A 57 7.77 33.59 7.42
CA SER A 57 9.03 32.85 7.62
C SER A 57 8.98 31.47 6.99
N GLY A 58 7.83 30.78 7.07
CA GLY A 58 7.62 29.49 6.41
C GLY A 58 7.80 29.59 4.88
N HIS A 59 7.16 30.58 4.25
CA HIS A 59 7.32 30.81 2.81
C HIS A 59 8.74 31.23 2.43
N TYR A 60 9.38 32.11 3.21
CA TYR A 60 10.74 32.53 2.97
C TYR A 60 11.74 31.37 3.07
N LEU A 61 11.62 30.52 4.09
CA LEU A 61 12.47 29.35 4.26
C LEU A 61 12.25 28.33 3.14
N LEU A 62 11.00 28.09 2.74
CA LEU A 62 10.69 27.22 1.62
C LEU A 62 11.31 27.75 0.32
N SER A 63 11.12 29.05 0.03
CA SER A 63 11.73 29.72 -1.13
C SER A 63 13.25 29.58 -1.14
N ARG A 64 13.90 29.74 0.02
CA ARG A 64 15.35 29.60 0.16
C ARG A 64 15.83 28.17 -0.04
N LEU A 65 15.04 27.17 0.37
CA LEU A 65 15.37 25.75 0.15
C LEU A 65 15.23 25.36 -1.32
N THR A 66 14.25 25.92 -2.01
CA THR A 66 13.96 25.66 -3.42
C THR A 66 14.84 26.48 -4.36
N ASP A 67 15.35 27.62 -3.90
CA ASP A 67 16.31 28.43 -4.65
C ASP A 67 17.58 27.63 -4.95
N ASP A 68 18.00 27.70 -6.21
CA ASP A 68 19.16 26.98 -6.75
C ASP A 68 19.11 25.46 -6.52
N PHE A 69 17.93 24.88 -6.24
CA PHE A 69 17.82 23.47 -5.90
C PHE A 69 18.46 22.57 -6.98
N GLN A 70 18.22 22.87 -8.25
CA GLN A 70 18.76 22.09 -9.37
C GLN A 70 20.27 22.22 -9.59
N THR A 71 20.91 23.27 -9.08
CA THR A 71 22.37 23.49 -9.25
C THR A 71 23.19 22.86 -8.12
N GLN A 72 22.54 22.45 -7.01
CA GLN A 72 23.21 21.83 -5.89
C GLN A 72 23.66 20.38 -6.21
N PRO A 73 24.67 19.85 -5.51
CA PRO A 73 25.03 18.43 -5.59
C PRO A 73 23.87 17.50 -5.15
N PRO A 74 23.76 16.28 -5.71
CA PRO A 74 22.65 15.36 -5.40
C PRO A 74 22.41 15.10 -3.90
N HIS A 75 23.47 14.91 -3.12
CA HIS A 75 23.34 14.69 -1.67
C HIS A 75 22.74 15.90 -0.93
N VAL A 76 23.03 17.13 -1.37
CA VAL A 76 22.44 18.35 -0.82
C VAL A 76 20.97 18.47 -1.25
N GLN A 77 20.65 18.09 -2.48
CA GLN A 77 19.27 18.06 -2.98
C GLN A 77 18.42 17.12 -2.11
N GLN A 78 18.88 15.89 -1.87
CA GLN A 78 18.19 14.91 -1.02
C GLN A 78 17.95 15.43 0.40
N ALA A 79 18.98 16.01 1.04
CA ALA A 79 18.85 16.59 2.37
C ALA A 79 17.83 17.74 2.41
N ARG A 80 17.78 18.58 1.37
CA ARG A 80 16.79 19.66 1.24
C ARG A 80 15.37 19.12 1.02
N LEU A 81 15.18 18.03 0.27
CA LEU A 81 13.86 17.42 0.08
C LEU A 81 13.24 16.94 1.40
N VAL A 82 14.05 16.35 2.28
CA VAL A 82 13.61 15.96 3.62
C VAL A 82 13.13 17.19 4.42
N GLN A 83 13.85 18.32 4.33
CA GLN A 83 13.43 19.57 4.97
C GLN A 83 12.15 20.14 4.33
N ILE A 84 12.02 20.08 3.01
CA ILE A 84 10.82 20.51 2.27
C ILE A 84 9.59 19.69 2.70
N GLN A 85 9.74 18.38 2.94
CA GLN A 85 8.65 17.53 3.41
C GLN A 85 8.04 18.03 4.74
N ALA A 86 8.86 18.59 5.63
CA ALA A 86 8.42 19.11 6.93
C ALA A 86 7.43 20.29 6.81
N PHE A 87 7.41 21.00 5.66
CA PHE A 87 6.44 22.06 5.39
C PHE A 87 5.04 21.53 5.02
N GLY A 88 4.88 20.20 4.87
CA GLY A 88 3.59 19.56 4.63
C GLY A 88 2.94 20.04 3.34
N LYS A 89 1.74 20.61 3.43
CA LYS A 89 0.91 21.03 2.28
C LYS A 89 1.66 21.93 1.29
N THR A 90 2.47 22.88 1.77
CA THR A 90 3.20 23.82 0.92
C THR A 90 4.45 23.19 0.28
N GLY A 91 4.99 22.11 0.85
CA GLY A 91 6.15 21.40 0.31
C GLY A 91 5.82 20.44 -0.83
N ILE A 92 4.58 19.95 -0.90
CA ILE A 92 4.13 18.95 -1.90
C ILE A 92 4.51 19.34 -3.35
N PRO A 93 4.23 20.57 -3.85
CA PRO A 93 4.56 20.91 -5.23
C PRO A 93 6.05 20.78 -5.53
N HIS A 94 6.92 21.19 -4.61
CA HIS A 94 8.37 21.13 -4.80
C HIS A 94 8.92 19.71 -4.74
N LEU A 95 8.33 18.83 -3.93
CA LEU A 95 8.64 17.40 -3.96
C LEU A 95 8.23 16.78 -5.31
N VAL A 96 7.09 17.18 -5.86
CA VAL A 96 6.64 16.70 -7.18
C VAL A 96 7.53 17.23 -8.30
N ASP A 97 7.94 18.50 -8.25
CA ASP A 97 8.91 19.07 -9.21
C ASP A 97 10.23 18.28 -9.21
N ALA A 98 10.67 17.81 -8.02
CA ALA A 98 11.85 16.99 -7.87
C ALA A 98 11.74 15.58 -8.49
N LEU A 99 10.53 15.07 -8.77
CA LEU A 99 10.36 13.83 -9.55
C LEU A 99 10.92 13.97 -10.98
N ALA A 100 10.97 15.19 -11.52
CA ALA A 100 11.57 15.48 -12.82
C ALA A 100 13.06 15.92 -12.74
N ALA A 101 13.70 15.82 -11.58
CA ALA A 101 15.12 16.19 -11.42
C ALA A 101 16.03 15.35 -12.33
N LYS A 102 17.09 15.91 -12.91
CA LYS A 102 17.97 15.13 -13.81
C LYS A 102 18.58 13.88 -13.13
N ASP A 103 18.90 13.99 -11.85
CA ASP A 103 19.46 12.91 -11.03
C ASP A 103 18.38 11.91 -10.58
N TYR A 104 18.64 10.61 -10.79
CA TYR A 104 17.70 9.53 -10.46
C TYR A 104 17.50 9.38 -8.95
N GLU A 105 18.57 9.43 -8.17
CA GLU A 105 18.50 9.25 -6.71
C GLU A 105 17.69 10.37 -6.03
N THR A 106 17.86 11.61 -6.50
CA THR A 106 17.07 12.75 -6.02
C THR A 106 15.58 12.56 -6.30
N ALA A 107 15.23 12.13 -7.51
CA ALA A 107 13.84 11.86 -7.87
C ALA A 107 13.25 10.69 -7.08
N ARG A 108 14.05 9.64 -6.83
CA ARG A 108 13.66 8.49 -5.99
C ARG A 108 13.36 8.93 -4.56
N VAL A 109 14.23 9.73 -3.96
CA VAL A 109 14.00 10.27 -2.60
C VAL A 109 12.71 11.11 -2.57
N ALA A 110 12.47 11.94 -3.59
CA ALA A 110 11.24 12.72 -3.67
C ALA A 110 9.97 11.82 -3.73
N PHE A 111 10.02 10.73 -4.50
CA PHE A 111 8.95 9.75 -4.58
C PHE A 111 8.67 9.08 -3.22
N GLU A 112 9.70 8.59 -2.53
CA GLU A 112 9.53 7.96 -1.21
C GLU A 112 8.98 8.95 -0.16
N LEU A 113 9.41 10.21 -0.22
CA LEU A 113 8.89 11.26 0.66
C LEU A 113 7.42 11.59 0.36
N LEU A 114 6.99 11.54 -0.90
CA LEU A 114 5.59 11.71 -1.28
C LEU A 114 4.74 10.51 -0.86
N LYS A 115 5.19 9.28 -1.15
CA LYS A 115 4.53 8.03 -0.76
C LYS A 115 4.35 7.95 0.76
N SER A 116 5.41 8.18 1.53
CA SER A 116 5.34 8.23 3.00
C SER A 116 4.51 9.40 3.54
N SER A 117 4.27 10.45 2.75
CA SER A 117 3.35 11.51 3.12
C SER A 117 1.91 11.08 2.91
N GLN A 118 1.59 10.44 1.78
CA GLN A 118 0.24 9.93 1.49
C GLN A 118 -0.23 8.95 2.57
N THR A 119 0.62 8.01 2.99
CA THR A 119 0.25 7.07 4.08
C THR A 119 -0.08 7.75 5.40
N ARG A 120 0.41 8.97 5.64
CA ARG A 120 0.11 9.75 6.86
C ARG A 120 -1.09 10.66 6.71
N TRP A 121 -1.53 11.01 5.49
CA TRP A 121 -2.63 11.97 5.29
C TRP A 121 -3.98 11.55 5.88
N PRO A 122 -4.37 10.26 5.89
CA PRO A 122 -5.61 9.83 6.54
C PRO A 122 -5.70 10.24 8.03
N THR A 123 -4.57 10.47 8.70
CA THR A 123 -4.55 10.93 10.11
C THR A 123 -4.89 12.41 10.31
N LEU A 124 -4.87 13.23 9.24
CA LEU A 124 -5.03 14.69 9.31
C LEU A 124 -6.49 15.18 9.27
N GLY A 125 -7.45 14.25 9.26
CA GLY A 125 -8.85 14.52 8.98
C GLY A 125 -9.13 14.57 7.47
N GLN A 126 -10.34 14.17 7.09
CA GLN A 126 -10.69 13.88 5.70
C GLN A 126 -10.54 15.09 4.75
N SER A 127 -11.01 16.28 5.16
CA SER A 127 -10.92 17.50 4.34
C SER A 127 -9.47 17.93 4.09
N SER A 128 -8.62 17.84 5.12
CA SER A 128 -7.19 18.13 5.01
C SER A 128 -6.46 17.12 4.12
N ALA A 129 -6.80 15.84 4.22
CA ALA A 129 -6.24 14.78 3.39
C ALA A 129 -6.59 15.01 1.91
N LEU A 130 -7.88 15.23 1.61
CA LEU A 130 -8.38 15.51 0.26
C LEU A 130 -7.68 16.73 -0.35
N GLN A 131 -7.54 17.81 0.42
CA GLN A 131 -6.85 19.01 -0.05
C GLN A 131 -5.38 18.74 -0.42
N ARG A 132 -4.69 17.85 0.30
CA ARG A 132 -3.30 17.46 -0.01
C ARG A 132 -3.21 16.59 -1.26
N HIS A 133 -4.11 15.62 -1.43
CA HIS A 133 -4.22 14.85 -2.68
C HIS A 133 -4.49 15.78 -3.87
N ALA A 134 -5.43 16.71 -3.75
CA ALA A 134 -5.75 17.66 -4.82
C ALA A 134 -4.53 18.53 -5.21
N ILE A 135 -3.75 18.99 -4.24
CA ILE A 135 -2.51 19.74 -4.50
C ILE A 135 -1.47 18.85 -5.19
N MET A 136 -1.31 17.60 -4.75
CA MET A 136 -0.36 16.67 -5.35
C MET A 136 -0.75 16.34 -6.79
N VAL A 137 -2.01 15.98 -7.05
CA VAL A 137 -2.53 15.72 -8.40
C VAL A 137 -2.30 16.92 -9.31
N LYS A 138 -2.62 18.14 -8.84
CA LYS A 138 -2.39 19.38 -9.60
C LYS A 138 -0.90 19.68 -9.83
N ALA A 139 -0.01 19.26 -8.94
CA ALA A 139 1.42 19.41 -9.13
C ALA A 139 1.94 18.39 -10.15
N ILE A 140 1.50 17.13 -10.06
CA ILE A 140 1.91 16.07 -11.00
C ILE A 140 1.43 16.44 -12.40
N ASP A 141 0.23 17.00 -12.55
CA ASP A 141 -0.28 17.50 -13.84
C ASP A 141 0.68 18.46 -14.55
N ARG A 142 1.32 19.37 -13.80
CA ARG A 142 2.26 20.36 -14.35
C ARG A 142 3.57 19.73 -14.80
N VAL A 143 4.02 18.71 -14.08
CA VAL A 143 5.32 18.06 -14.29
C VAL A 143 5.22 16.88 -15.27
N ALA A 144 4.01 16.32 -15.48
CA ALA A 144 3.78 15.10 -16.26
C ALA A 144 4.41 15.12 -17.66
N VAL A 145 4.39 16.27 -18.36
CA VAL A 145 4.97 16.42 -19.71
C VAL A 145 6.50 16.39 -19.71
N HIS A 146 7.12 16.84 -18.61
CA HIS A 146 8.58 16.94 -18.46
C HIS A 146 9.18 15.80 -17.65
N MET A 147 8.33 14.88 -17.15
CA MET A 147 8.76 13.75 -16.34
C MET A 147 9.50 12.73 -17.22
N PRO A 148 10.71 12.31 -16.83
CA PRO A 148 11.40 11.24 -17.52
C PRO A 148 10.60 9.94 -17.55
N ASP A 149 10.73 9.21 -18.65
CA ASP A 149 10.02 7.95 -18.93
C ASP A 149 10.16 6.90 -17.82
N ASP A 150 11.37 6.73 -17.28
CA ASP A 150 11.66 5.82 -16.18
C ASP A 150 10.86 6.12 -14.89
N ARG A 151 10.21 7.29 -14.82
CA ARG A 151 9.55 7.80 -13.61
C ARG A 151 8.06 8.07 -13.79
N THR A 152 7.53 7.96 -15.00
CA THR A 152 6.07 8.08 -15.22
C THR A 152 5.29 7.02 -14.44
N GLY A 153 5.89 5.84 -14.20
CA GLY A 153 5.36 4.81 -13.31
C GLY A 153 5.20 5.29 -11.86
N TRP A 154 6.15 6.07 -11.34
CA TRP A 154 6.07 6.65 -10.00
C TRP A 154 4.95 7.67 -9.89
N GLY A 155 4.84 8.56 -10.87
CA GLY A 155 3.70 9.49 -10.96
C GLY A 155 2.36 8.76 -11.00
N THR A 156 2.28 7.69 -11.80
CA THR A 156 1.08 6.85 -11.93
C THR A 156 0.69 6.22 -10.58
N ALA A 157 1.65 5.64 -9.86
CA ALA A 157 1.40 5.02 -8.56
C ALA A 157 0.86 6.03 -7.52
N LEU A 158 1.46 7.23 -7.42
CA LEU A 158 0.99 8.28 -6.50
C LEU A 158 -0.45 8.73 -6.82
N ILE A 159 -0.78 8.85 -8.12
CA ILE A 159 -2.12 9.24 -8.57
C ILE A 159 -3.13 8.13 -8.32
N GLN A 160 -2.80 6.87 -8.61
CA GLN A 160 -3.68 5.72 -8.35
C GLN A 160 -4.02 5.61 -6.86
N GLN A 161 -3.05 5.77 -5.96
CA GLN A 161 -3.34 5.82 -4.52
C GLN A 161 -4.31 6.96 -4.16
N SER A 162 -4.13 8.14 -4.77
CA SER A 162 -5.04 9.27 -4.56
C SER A 162 -6.46 9.01 -5.09
N VAL A 163 -6.57 8.25 -6.19
CA VAL A 163 -7.85 7.80 -6.74
C VAL A 163 -8.54 6.86 -5.75
N MET A 164 -7.83 5.85 -5.23
CA MET A 164 -8.39 4.89 -4.27
C MET A 164 -8.97 5.58 -3.03
N GLU A 165 -8.30 6.60 -2.49
CA GLU A 165 -8.80 7.38 -1.34
C GLU A 165 -10.00 8.28 -1.66
N SER A 166 -10.25 8.54 -2.96
CA SER A 166 -11.35 9.40 -3.43
C SER A 166 -12.62 8.65 -3.87
N VAL A 167 -12.54 7.33 -4.13
CA VAL A 167 -13.63 6.54 -4.75
C VAL A 167 -14.87 6.39 -3.87
N ASP A 168 -14.71 6.44 -2.55
CA ASP A 168 -15.76 5.96 -1.64
C ASP A 168 -16.83 6.99 -1.22
N GLN A 169 -16.87 8.22 -1.75
CA GLN A 169 -17.87 9.19 -1.26
C GLN A 169 -18.50 10.11 -2.30
N ALA A 170 -19.76 10.45 -2.05
CA ALA A 170 -20.65 11.20 -2.94
C ALA A 170 -20.33 12.70 -3.06
N ASP A 171 -19.29 13.19 -2.37
CA ASP A 171 -18.94 14.61 -2.31
C ASP A 171 -18.41 15.15 -3.65
N ASP A 172 -18.87 16.34 -4.06
CA ASP A 172 -18.45 16.97 -5.31
C ASP A 172 -16.95 17.26 -5.35
N GLU A 173 -16.33 17.57 -4.21
CA GLU A 173 -14.87 17.76 -4.12
C GLU A 173 -14.11 16.48 -4.50
N LYS A 174 -14.58 15.31 -4.06
CA LYS A 174 -13.96 14.02 -4.42
C LYS A 174 -14.16 13.66 -5.87
N ARG A 175 -15.35 13.91 -6.42
CA ARG A 175 -15.61 13.74 -7.86
C ARG A 175 -14.67 14.60 -8.69
N SER A 176 -14.43 15.84 -8.28
CA SER A 176 -13.49 16.75 -8.95
C SER A 176 -12.04 16.25 -8.88
N LEU A 177 -11.64 15.70 -7.71
CA LEU A 177 -10.32 15.09 -7.52
C LEU A 177 -10.15 13.86 -8.40
N TYR A 178 -11.13 12.95 -8.41
CA TYR A 178 -11.14 11.74 -9.23
C TYR A 178 -11.05 12.07 -10.73
N ALA A 179 -11.84 13.03 -11.21
CA ALA A 179 -11.78 13.49 -12.59
C ALA A 179 -10.38 14.07 -12.94
N SER A 180 -9.86 14.94 -12.08
CA SER A 180 -8.52 15.53 -12.24
C SER A 180 -7.42 14.46 -12.27
N ALA A 181 -7.51 13.48 -11.37
CA ALA A 181 -6.56 12.38 -11.28
C ALA A 181 -6.57 11.52 -12.56
N ASN A 182 -7.75 11.18 -13.09
CA ASN A 182 -7.86 10.44 -14.34
C ASN A 182 -7.30 11.20 -15.54
N ASP A 183 -7.47 12.52 -15.59
CA ASP A 183 -6.87 13.34 -16.65
C ASP A 183 -5.34 13.39 -16.55
N VAL A 184 -4.80 13.42 -15.32
CA VAL A 184 -3.35 13.28 -15.10
C VAL A 184 -2.85 11.90 -15.51
N LEU A 185 -3.58 10.82 -15.21
CA LEU A 185 -3.23 9.46 -15.66
C LEU A 185 -3.18 9.37 -17.18
N LYS A 186 -4.15 9.97 -17.89
CA LYS A 186 -4.11 10.07 -19.36
C LYS A 186 -2.86 10.81 -19.84
N LYS A 187 -2.50 11.93 -19.22
CA LYS A 187 -1.29 12.69 -19.59
C LYS A 187 -0.01 11.92 -19.32
N LEU A 188 0.12 11.26 -18.17
CA LEU A 188 1.27 10.41 -17.85
C LEU A 188 1.36 9.19 -18.77
N ALA A 189 0.22 8.66 -19.21
CA ALA A 189 0.19 7.61 -20.22
C ALA A 189 0.63 8.12 -21.59
N LEU A 190 0.42 9.40 -21.91
CA LEU A 190 0.76 10.00 -23.21
C LEU A 190 2.15 10.64 -23.24
N SER A 191 2.74 11.03 -22.11
CA SER A 191 4.02 11.74 -22.09
C SER A 191 5.16 10.82 -22.57
N ASN A 192 5.81 11.28 -23.64
CA ASN A 192 7.08 10.82 -24.21
C ASN A 192 7.30 9.31 -24.41
N ARG A 193 6.30 8.58 -24.94
CA ARG A 193 6.47 7.23 -25.54
C ARG A 193 7.38 7.15 -26.78
N SER A 194 8.38 8.02 -26.92
CA SER A 194 9.34 8.04 -28.03
C SER A 194 10.64 7.26 -27.74
N GLY A 195 10.71 6.53 -26.62
CA GLY A 195 11.80 5.58 -26.39
C GLY A 195 11.76 4.41 -27.37
N PRO A 196 12.92 3.83 -27.76
CA PRO A 196 12.96 2.67 -28.65
C PRO A 196 12.15 1.54 -28.01
N SER A 197 11.02 1.23 -28.63
CA SER A 197 10.28 0.01 -28.36
C SER A 197 11.24 -1.17 -28.47
N ILE A 198 11.05 -2.24 -27.70
CA ILE A 198 11.80 -3.51 -27.88
C ILE A 198 11.64 -4.04 -29.33
N LEU A 199 10.64 -3.52 -30.06
CA LEU A 199 10.40 -3.80 -31.47
C LEU A 199 11.24 -2.97 -32.46
N ASN A 200 11.99 -1.96 -32.01
CA ASN A 200 12.96 -1.28 -32.85
C ASN A 200 14.28 -2.06 -32.80
N GLU A 201 14.68 -2.62 -33.94
CA GLU A 201 15.84 -3.49 -34.21
C GLU A 201 17.22 -2.83 -34.00
N GLY A 202 17.35 -1.90 -33.05
CA GLY A 202 18.62 -1.30 -32.68
C GLY A 202 19.45 -2.23 -31.77
N PRO A 203 20.79 -2.15 -31.82
CA PRO A 203 21.67 -2.95 -30.96
C PRO A 203 21.38 -2.67 -29.48
N ILE A 204 21.11 -3.75 -28.74
CA ILE A 204 20.66 -3.76 -27.36
C ILE A 204 21.78 -3.25 -26.44
N ASN A 205 21.48 -2.24 -25.61
CA ASN A 205 22.43 -1.68 -24.65
C ASN A 205 22.05 -2.13 -23.22
N ASP A 206 22.87 -2.99 -22.60
CA ASP A 206 22.54 -3.71 -21.35
C ASP A 206 22.47 -2.84 -20.08
N GLY A 207 22.76 -1.53 -20.17
CA GLY A 207 22.72 -0.60 -19.04
C GLY A 207 21.38 0.11 -18.82
N GLN A 208 20.36 -0.13 -19.65
CA GLN A 208 19.07 0.55 -19.53
C GLN A 208 17.95 -0.40 -19.09
N PRO A 209 17.06 0.05 -18.18
CA PRO A 209 15.91 -0.75 -17.75
C PRO A 209 15.01 -1.06 -18.95
N ARG A 210 14.85 -2.36 -19.24
CA ARG A 210 14.03 -2.88 -20.34
C ARG A 210 12.54 -2.71 -19.98
N ARG A 211 11.72 -2.22 -20.91
CA ARG A 211 10.26 -2.05 -20.73
C ARG A 211 9.49 -3.17 -21.41
N LEU A 212 8.90 -4.10 -20.66
CA LEU A 212 7.91 -5.05 -21.17
C LEU A 212 6.65 -4.29 -21.61
N ILE A 213 6.38 -4.25 -22.92
CA ILE A 213 5.10 -3.76 -23.44
C ILE A 213 4.08 -4.88 -23.23
N VAL A 214 3.20 -4.72 -22.24
CA VAL A 214 2.06 -5.62 -22.06
C VAL A 214 1.09 -5.36 -23.21
N ARG A 215 0.94 -6.33 -24.12
CA ARG A 215 -0.10 -6.33 -25.14
C ARG A 215 -1.45 -6.51 -24.44
N ALA A 216 -2.25 -5.45 -24.39
CA ALA A 216 -3.67 -5.51 -23.98
C ALA A 216 -4.57 -6.14 -25.07
N THR A 217 -4.12 -7.23 -25.70
CA THR A 217 -4.99 -8.08 -26.53
C THR A 217 -5.40 -9.26 -25.68
N PRO A 218 -6.70 -9.43 -25.36
CA PRO A 218 -7.16 -10.55 -24.56
C PRO A 218 -6.76 -11.85 -25.25
N LEU A 219 -6.09 -12.74 -24.51
CA LEU A 219 -5.73 -14.08 -24.97
C LEU A 219 -7.02 -14.81 -25.37
N PRO A 220 -7.06 -15.49 -26.53
CA PRO A 220 -8.21 -16.29 -26.92
C PRO A 220 -8.42 -17.39 -25.87
N VAL A 221 -9.56 -17.33 -25.19
CA VAL A 221 -9.98 -18.36 -24.25
C VAL A 221 -10.42 -19.57 -25.08
N GLU A 222 -9.53 -20.55 -25.23
CA GLU A 222 -9.93 -21.87 -25.72
C GLU A 222 -10.92 -22.47 -24.71
N GLN A 223 -12.09 -22.88 -25.21
CA GLN A 223 -13.15 -23.48 -24.42
C GLN A 223 -12.65 -24.82 -23.87
N PHE A 224 -12.19 -24.84 -22.62
CA PHE A 224 -11.86 -26.08 -21.92
C PHE A 224 -13.16 -26.85 -21.66
N GLU A 225 -13.24 -28.07 -22.20
CA GLU A 225 -14.36 -28.99 -22.01
C GLU A 225 -14.55 -29.37 -20.53
N GLU A 226 -15.80 -29.32 -20.07
CA GLU A 226 -16.30 -29.45 -18.68
C GLU A 226 -16.04 -30.79 -17.95
N THR A 227 -15.20 -31.68 -18.47
CA THR A 227 -14.99 -33.01 -17.86
C THR A 227 -13.76 -33.11 -16.94
N GLY A 228 -13.08 -32.00 -16.65
CA GLY A 228 -11.96 -31.95 -15.72
C GLY A 228 -12.42 -32.04 -14.26
N THR A 229 -12.30 -33.22 -13.65
CA THR A 229 -12.45 -33.43 -12.20
C THR A 229 -11.59 -32.45 -11.40
N TRP A 230 -12.24 -31.49 -10.74
CA TRP A 230 -11.72 -30.36 -9.96
C TRP A 230 -10.95 -30.74 -8.67
N SER A 231 -10.33 -31.92 -8.57
CA SER A 231 -9.77 -32.42 -7.30
C SER A 231 -8.44 -31.79 -6.86
N THR A 232 -7.97 -30.72 -7.51
CA THR A 232 -6.67 -30.07 -7.23
C THR A 232 -6.83 -28.57 -7.05
N TRP A 233 -7.65 -28.17 -6.08
CA TRP A 233 -7.74 -26.79 -5.60
C TRP A 233 -7.37 -26.69 -4.11
N PRO A 234 -6.57 -25.68 -3.68
CA PRO A 234 -5.99 -24.59 -4.47
C PRO A 234 -4.92 -25.10 -5.46
N PRO A 235 -4.68 -24.39 -6.58
CA PRO A 235 -3.64 -24.76 -7.51
C PRO A 235 -2.31 -24.52 -6.78
N GLU A 236 -1.50 -25.55 -6.62
CA GLU A 236 -0.16 -25.36 -6.08
C GLU A 236 0.57 -24.37 -6.99
N PRO A 237 1.31 -23.39 -6.43
CA PRO A 237 2.03 -22.39 -7.24
C PRO A 237 3.04 -23.04 -8.21
N GLU A 238 3.50 -24.26 -7.93
CA GLU A 238 4.35 -25.04 -8.82
C GLU A 238 3.63 -25.55 -10.09
N ALA A 239 2.33 -25.84 -10.01
CA ALA A 239 1.54 -26.31 -11.16
C ALA A 239 1.34 -25.19 -12.18
N MET A 240 1.13 -23.95 -11.72
CA MET A 240 1.11 -22.77 -12.59
C MET A 240 2.49 -22.57 -13.24
N LEU A 241 3.58 -22.63 -12.47
CA LEU A 241 4.93 -22.43 -13.00
C LEU A 241 5.31 -23.46 -14.07
N LYS A 242 4.86 -24.72 -13.90
CA LYS A 242 5.10 -25.81 -14.84
C LYS A 242 4.26 -25.68 -16.12
N ALA A 243 2.99 -25.29 -15.99
CA ALA A 243 2.13 -25.02 -17.16
C ALA A 243 2.68 -23.86 -18.01
N THR A 244 3.17 -22.78 -17.38
CA THR A 244 3.81 -21.67 -18.10
C THR A 244 5.12 -22.10 -18.76
N MET A 245 5.89 -22.98 -18.11
CA MET A 245 7.17 -23.48 -18.62
C MET A 245 6.97 -24.44 -19.80
N ASP A 246 5.98 -25.34 -19.74
CA ASP A 246 5.62 -26.22 -20.86
C ASP A 246 5.10 -25.43 -22.07
N GLN A 247 4.36 -24.33 -21.84
CA GLN A 247 3.89 -23.43 -22.90
C GLN A 247 5.04 -22.60 -23.52
N GLN A 248 6.07 -22.25 -22.73
CA GLN A 248 7.31 -21.64 -23.24
C GLN A 248 8.17 -22.63 -24.02
N ILE A 249 8.23 -23.90 -23.61
CA ILE A 249 8.96 -24.94 -24.35
C ILE A 249 8.29 -25.18 -25.71
N ALA A 250 6.96 -25.32 -25.75
CA ALA A 250 6.21 -25.51 -26.99
C ALA A 250 6.31 -24.31 -27.98
N SER A 251 6.42 -23.08 -27.47
CA SER A 251 6.61 -21.87 -28.30
C SER A 251 8.05 -21.71 -28.78
N ASN A 252 9.04 -22.11 -27.98
CA ASN A 252 10.44 -22.17 -28.40
C ASN A 252 10.68 -23.24 -29.47
N GLU A 253 10.04 -24.41 -29.38
CA GLU A 253 10.15 -25.45 -30.40
C GLU A 253 9.51 -25.04 -31.74
N ARG A 254 8.40 -24.31 -31.72
CA ARG A 254 7.80 -23.73 -32.94
C ARG A 254 8.69 -22.64 -33.54
N SER A 255 9.31 -21.80 -32.73
CA SER A 255 10.23 -20.75 -33.19
C SER A 255 11.55 -21.33 -33.72
N ALA A 256 12.04 -22.44 -33.13
CA ALA A 256 13.22 -23.15 -33.62
C ALA A 256 12.94 -23.89 -34.94
N ALA A 257 11.75 -24.47 -35.11
CA ALA A 257 11.36 -25.10 -36.37
C ALA A 257 11.20 -24.07 -37.52
N GLU A 258 10.79 -22.84 -37.20
CA GLU A 258 10.65 -21.74 -38.16
C GLU A 258 12.01 -21.08 -38.49
N ALA A 259 12.94 -21.02 -37.52
CA ALA A 259 14.32 -20.56 -37.74
C ALA A 259 15.15 -21.54 -38.60
N ILE A 260 14.97 -22.85 -38.42
CA ILE A 260 15.68 -23.88 -39.22
C ILE A 260 15.20 -23.87 -40.69
N ALA A 261 13.98 -23.40 -40.96
CA ALA A 261 13.48 -23.23 -42.33
C ALA A 261 14.01 -21.96 -43.03
N ALA A 262 14.54 -20.99 -42.27
CA ALA A 262 15.05 -19.71 -42.81
C ALA A 262 16.58 -19.66 -42.98
N GLU A 263 17.34 -20.62 -42.44
CA GLU A 263 18.80 -20.58 -42.39
C GLU A 263 19.53 -21.48 -43.42
N GLN A 264 18.86 -21.86 -44.52
CA GLN A 264 19.53 -22.43 -45.70
C GLN A 264 20.00 -21.36 -46.69
N ALA A 265 20.82 -20.40 -46.24
CA ALA A 265 21.69 -19.63 -47.13
C ALA A 265 22.87 -19.04 -46.35
N THR A 266 24.08 -19.32 -46.84
CA THR A 266 25.38 -18.70 -46.52
C THR A 266 25.97 -18.99 -45.12
N SER A 267 26.82 -20.02 -45.08
CA SER A 267 27.72 -20.35 -43.99
C SER A 267 29.09 -19.68 -44.21
N GLU A 268 29.58 -18.90 -43.24
CA GLU A 268 31.02 -18.65 -43.02
C GLU A 268 31.35 -18.92 -41.54
N PRO A 269 32.45 -19.63 -41.22
CA PRO A 269 32.75 -20.05 -39.85
C PRO A 269 33.59 -19.00 -39.13
N SER A 270 33.04 -18.34 -38.10
CA SER A 270 33.83 -17.53 -37.15
C SER A 270 34.14 -18.35 -35.89
N ILE A 271 35.42 -18.63 -35.70
CA ILE A 271 36.00 -19.25 -34.51
C ILE A 271 36.04 -18.19 -33.40
N TYR A 272 35.21 -18.33 -32.36
CA TYR A 272 35.37 -17.57 -31.11
C TYR A 272 35.81 -18.45 -29.95
N ARG A 273 36.92 -18.00 -29.37
CA ARG A 273 37.75 -18.60 -28.34
C ARG A 273 37.23 -18.17 -26.97
N SER A 274 36.78 -19.12 -26.16
CA SER A 274 36.43 -18.90 -24.75
C SER A 274 37.64 -18.39 -23.97
N GLY A 275 37.56 -17.15 -23.49
CA GLY A 275 38.51 -16.53 -22.56
C GLY A 275 37.93 -16.51 -21.16
N SER A 276 38.27 -17.53 -20.37
CA SER A 276 37.99 -17.62 -18.94
C SER A 276 38.69 -16.48 -18.18
N SER A 277 37.91 -15.54 -17.64
CA SER A 277 38.43 -14.48 -16.76
C SER A 277 38.15 -14.84 -15.31
N SER A 278 39.08 -15.57 -14.71
CA SER A 278 39.17 -15.76 -13.26
C SER A 278 39.68 -14.47 -12.62
N SER A 279 38.77 -13.68 -12.05
CA SER A 279 39.12 -12.51 -11.24
C SER A 279 39.66 -12.97 -9.89
N SER A 280 40.94 -12.72 -9.62
CA SER A 280 41.61 -13.03 -8.35
C SER A 280 41.15 -12.07 -7.26
N LEU A 281 40.76 -12.61 -6.11
CA LEU A 281 40.46 -11.87 -4.88
C LEU A 281 41.70 -11.09 -4.41
N ARG A 282 41.55 -9.78 -4.27
CA ARG A 282 42.56 -8.86 -3.71
C ARG A 282 42.38 -8.81 -2.20
N ALA A 283 43.39 -9.21 -1.45
CA ALA A 283 43.40 -9.13 0.01
C ALA A 283 43.36 -7.66 0.48
N VAL A 284 42.43 -7.35 1.39
CA VAL A 284 42.28 -6.05 2.05
C VAL A 284 43.26 -5.97 3.23
N PRO A 285 44.05 -4.89 3.37
CA PRO A 285 45.02 -4.72 4.46
C PRO A 285 44.32 -4.42 5.81
N ALA A 286 44.94 -4.88 6.90
CA ALA A 286 44.36 -5.04 8.23
C ALA A 286 44.28 -3.77 9.12
N GLU A 287 44.09 -2.58 8.55
CA GLU A 287 44.10 -1.31 9.32
C GLU A 287 42.89 -0.39 9.08
N GLU A 288 41.72 -0.95 8.81
CA GLU A 288 40.48 -0.18 8.76
C GLU A 288 39.62 -0.49 9.99
N SER A 289 39.46 0.51 10.87
CA SER A 289 38.67 0.38 12.09
C SER A 289 37.19 0.27 11.76
N ILE A 290 36.64 -0.92 12.02
CA ILE A 290 35.21 -1.21 11.92
C ILE A 290 34.47 -0.39 12.97
N VAL A 291 33.79 0.68 12.54
CA VAL A 291 32.77 1.34 13.35
C VAL A 291 31.54 0.43 13.37
N LEU A 292 31.37 -0.29 14.47
CA LEU A 292 30.17 -1.05 14.80
C LEU A 292 28.98 -0.09 14.90
N LYS A 293 28.22 0.04 13.82
CA LYS A 293 26.91 0.68 13.84
C LYS A 293 25.95 -0.28 14.54
N SER A 294 25.37 0.21 15.63
CA SER A 294 24.45 -0.50 16.52
C SER A 294 23.34 -1.21 15.76
N ILE A 295 23.20 -2.51 16.07
CA ILE A 295 22.15 -3.42 15.63
C ILE A 295 20.93 -3.11 16.50
N ASP A 296 20.07 -2.22 16.02
CA ASP A 296 18.68 -2.06 16.47
C ASP A 296 17.93 -1.53 15.25
N ASP A 297 17.55 -2.45 14.36
CA ASP A 297 16.47 -2.35 13.37
C ASP A 297 16.60 -3.50 12.36
N ALA A 298 16.31 -4.71 12.84
CA ALA A 298 16.11 -5.90 12.01
C ALA A 298 14.65 -6.35 12.17
N TYR A 299 13.72 -5.52 11.69
CA TYR A 299 12.46 -6.03 11.16
C TYR A 299 12.62 -6.11 9.64
N ASP A 300 13.02 -7.30 9.23
CA ASP A 300 13.13 -7.80 7.88
C ASP A 300 11.79 -7.62 7.15
N SER A 301 11.66 -6.48 6.48
CA SER A 301 10.56 -6.19 5.58
C SER A 301 10.97 -6.74 4.23
N ASN A 302 10.67 -8.03 4.00
CA ASN A 302 10.75 -8.60 2.67
C ASN A 302 9.96 -7.68 1.72
N ASP A 303 10.73 -7.08 0.80
CA ASP A 303 10.30 -6.14 -0.23
C ASP A 303 9.41 -6.89 -1.23
N VAL A 304 8.13 -7.06 -0.86
CA VAL A 304 7.08 -7.50 -1.79
C VAL A 304 6.78 -6.31 -2.68
N GLN A 305 7.51 -6.21 -3.79
CA GLN A 305 7.15 -5.34 -4.91
C GLN A 305 5.72 -5.70 -5.34
N SER A 306 4.78 -4.80 -5.05
CA SER A 306 3.39 -4.97 -5.45
C SER A 306 3.29 -5.01 -6.98
N VAL A 307 3.01 -6.18 -7.53
CA VAL A 307 2.77 -6.44 -8.96
C VAL A 307 1.38 -5.92 -9.36
N THR A 308 1.07 -4.66 -9.06
CA THR A 308 -0.25 -4.06 -9.32
C THR A 308 -0.43 -3.54 -10.74
N HIS A 309 0.58 -3.68 -11.62
CA HIS A 309 0.54 -3.17 -12.99
C HIS A 309 0.36 -4.24 -14.09
N LEU A 310 0.18 -5.52 -13.73
CA LEU A 310 0.03 -6.63 -14.68
C LEU A 310 -1.37 -7.26 -14.70
N VAL A 311 -2.31 -6.68 -13.96
CA VAL A 311 -3.57 -7.30 -13.62
C VAL A 311 -4.69 -6.44 -14.19
N ASP A 312 -5.54 -6.99 -15.06
CA ASP A 312 -6.55 -6.23 -15.83
C ASP A 312 -7.67 -5.70 -14.91
N THR A 313 -7.83 -6.29 -13.72
CA THR A 313 -8.74 -5.81 -12.69
C THR A 313 -8.08 -5.82 -11.31
N PRO A 314 -8.39 -4.86 -10.41
CA PRO A 314 -7.82 -4.86 -9.06
C PRO A 314 -8.13 -6.15 -8.27
N MET A 315 -9.15 -6.92 -8.67
CA MET A 315 -9.62 -8.13 -7.99
C MET A 315 -8.80 -9.38 -8.30
N GLU A 316 -8.16 -9.45 -9.47
CA GLU A 316 -7.34 -10.60 -9.86
C GLU A 316 -6.07 -10.70 -8.98
N SER A 317 -5.60 -9.59 -8.40
CA SER A 317 -4.54 -9.58 -7.38
C SER A 317 -5.00 -10.01 -5.98
N ALA A 318 -6.31 -10.00 -5.72
CA ALA A 318 -6.86 -10.29 -4.41
C ALA A 318 -6.97 -11.79 -4.14
N SER A 319 -6.76 -12.19 -2.88
CA SER A 319 -6.94 -13.59 -2.47
C SER A 319 -8.38 -14.03 -2.72
N THR A 320 -8.58 -15.30 -3.03
CA THR A 320 -9.93 -15.83 -3.30
C THR A 320 -10.88 -15.61 -2.12
N HIS A 321 -10.38 -15.68 -0.89
CA HIS A 321 -11.15 -15.37 0.32
C HIS A 321 -11.67 -13.92 0.30
N SER A 322 -10.80 -12.94 0.00
CA SER A 322 -11.21 -11.54 -0.10
C SER A 322 -12.25 -11.30 -1.20
N VAL A 323 -12.09 -11.98 -2.35
CA VAL A 323 -13.10 -11.92 -3.42
C VAL A 323 -14.43 -12.53 -2.98
N MET A 324 -14.43 -13.61 -2.21
CA MET A 324 -15.66 -14.19 -1.65
C MET A 324 -16.34 -13.21 -0.68
N THR A 325 -15.59 -12.52 0.19
CA THR A 325 -16.15 -11.51 1.11
C THR A 325 -16.88 -10.40 0.35
N TRP A 326 -16.35 -10.01 -0.82
CA TRP A 326 -16.93 -9.00 -1.70
C TRP A 326 -18.28 -9.39 -2.32
N LEU A 327 -18.64 -10.67 -2.36
CA LEU A 327 -19.98 -11.12 -2.76
C LEU A 327 -21.09 -10.59 -1.85
N LEU A 328 -20.75 -10.21 -0.61
CA LEU A 328 -21.68 -9.69 0.40
C LEU A 328 -21.63 -8.16 0.53
N SER A 329 -20.84 -7.47 -0.30
CA SER A 329 -20.78 -6.01 -0.29
C SER A 329 -22.15 -5.39 -0.58
N GLU A 330 -22.47 -4.24 0.03
CA GLU A 330 -23.71 -3.50 -0.28
C GLU A 330 -23.71 -2.95 -1.72
N HIS A 331 -22.53 -2.72 -2.30
CA HIS A 331 -22.36 -2.18 -3.65
C HIS A 331 -22.59 -3.25 -4.72
N GLU A 332 -23.62 -3.05 -5.54
CA GLU A 332 -24.00 -3.97 -6.62
C GLU A 332 -22.88 -4.20 -7.64
N GLN A 333 -22.17 -3.14 -8.01
CA GLN A 333 -21.04 -3.22 -8.95
C GLN A 333 -19.94 -4.15 -8.41
N LEU A 334 -19.56 -3.98 -7.15
CA LEU A 334 -18.50 -4.76 -6.53
C LEU A 334 -18.90 -6.23 -6.36
N ARG A 335 -20.16 -6.51 -6.02
CA ARG A 335 -20.71 -7.88 -6.02
C ARG A 335 -20.67 -8.52 -7.41
N SER A 336 -21.07 -7.78 -8.44
CA SER A 336 -21.09 -8.29 -9.82
C SER A 336 -19.67 -8.59 -10.33
N GLN A 337 -18.69 -7.76 -9.98
CA GLN A 337 -17.29 -8.00 -10.33
C GLN A 337 -16.72 -9.20 -9.54
N ALA A 338 -17.03 -9.32 -8.25
CA ALA A 338 -16.61 -10.48 -7.45
C ALA A 338 -17.21 -11.79 -8.00
N HIS A 339 -18.46 -11.75 -8.44
CA HIS A 339 -19.13 -12.90 -9.06
C HIS A 339 -18.43 -13.32 -10.36
N LEU A 340 -18.18 -12.38 -11.27
CA LEU A 340 -17.46 -12.65 -12.53
C LEU A 340 -16.02 -13.12 -12.30
N GLU A 341 -15.33 -12.56 -11.31
CA GLU A 341 -13.97 -12.95 -10.95
C GLU A 341 -13.93 -14.40 -10.40
N LEU A 342 -14.91 -14.80 -9.59
CA LEU A 342 -14.98 -16.18 -9.10
C LEU A 342 -15.33 -17.17 -10.23
N LEU A 343 -16.21 -16.78 -11.16
CA LEU A 343 -16.45 -17.56 -12.38
C LEU A 343 -15.16 -17.69 -13.22
N ALA A 344 -14.39 -16.61 -13.37
CA ALA A 344 -13.11 -16.61 -14.08
C ALA A 344 -12.06 -17.51 -13.40
N ARG A 345 -12.13 -17.65 -12.07
CA ARG A 345 -11.32 -18.60 -11.28
C ARG A 345 -11.81 -20.05 -11.37
N GLY A 346 -12.87 -20.32 -12.13
CA GLY A 346 -13.42 -21.65 -12.35
C GLY A 346 -14.43 -22.12 -11.30
N LEU A 347 -14.94 -21.23 -10.44
CA LEU A 347 -16.01 -21.61 -9.51
C LEU A 347 -17.34 -21.73 -10.26
N SER A 348 -18.10 -22.77 -9.96
CA SER A 348 -19.47 -22.92 -10.47
C SER A 348 -20.45 -22.01 -9.70
N GLU A 349 -21.63 -21.76 -10.28
CA GLU A 349 -22.68 -20.98 -9.60
C GLU A 349 -23.10 -21.59 -8.26
N SER A 350 -23.17 -22.92 -8.16
CA SER A 350 -23.47 -23.60 -6.89
C SER A 350 -22.36 -23.38 -5.85
N GLN A 351 -21.10 -23.34 -6.29
CA GLN A 351 -19.96 -23.02 -5.43
C GLN A 351 -19.95 -21.56 -5.01
N ILE A 352 -20.39 -20.63 -5.87
CA ILE A 352 -20.50 -19.22 -5.50
C ILE A 352 -21.56 -19.02 -4.41
N GLU A 353 -22.70 -19.73 -4.47
CA GLU A 353 -23.70 -19.73 -3.40
C GLU A 353 -23.18 -20.33 -2.08
N MET A 354 -22.36 -21.38 -2.17
CA MET A 354 -21.63 -21.91 -1.02
C MET A 354 -20.64 -20.88 -0.46
N ALA A 355 -19.94 -20.15 -1.32
CA ALA A 355 -19.01 -19.10 -0.91
C ALA A 355 -19.71 -17.96 -0.17
N LYS A 356 -20.89 -17.52 -0.63
CA LYS A 356 -21.72 -16.54 0.09
C LYS A 356 -22.10 -17.01 1.50
N SER A 357 -22.37 -18.29 1.66
CA SER A 357 -22.69 -18.89 2.97
C SER A 357 -21.44 -18.97 3.86
N ALA A 358 -20.29 -19.34 3.28
CA ALA A 358 -19.02 -19.48 3.99
C ALA A 358 -18.48 -18.15 4.53
N VAL A 359 -18.65 -17.05 3.80
CA VAL A 359 -18.18 -15.70 4.21
C VAL A 359 -19.25 -14.84 4.87
N ASN A 360 -20.42 -15.41 5.20
CA ASN A 360 -21.53 -14.68 5.79
C ASN A 360 -21.12 -14.01 7.11
N PRO A 361 -21.47 -12.74 7.40
CA PRO A 361 -21.11 -12.09 8.65
C PRO A 361 -21.72 -12.78 9.89
N ASP A 362 -22.86 -13.47 9.76
CA ASP A 362 -23.47 -14.22 10.86
C ASP A 362 -22.74 -15.54 11.12
N VAL A 363 -22.23 -15.68 12.35
CA VAL A 363 -21.53 -16.88 12.84
C VAL A 363 -22.41 -18.13 12.72
N SER A 364 -23.72 -18.00 12.95
CA SER A 364 -24.67 -19.11 12.92
C SER A 364 -24.79 -19.71 11.52
N VAL A 365 -24.80 -18.84 10.49
CA VAL A 365 -24.87 -19.25 9.08
C VAL A 365 -23.59 -19.97 8.67
N ARG A 366 -22.42 -19.49 9.13
CA ARG A 366 -21.13 -20.13 8.87
C ARG A 366 -21.01 -21.50 9.53
N LEU A 367 -21.48 -21.65 10.77
CA LEU A 367 -21.55 -22.96 11.44
C LEU A 367 -22.48 -23.93 10.70
N ASP A 368 -23.66 -23.48 10.26
CA ASP A 368 -24.56 -24.31 9.46
C ASP A 368 -23.92 -24.72 8.13
N PHE A 369 -23.16 -23.82 7.49
CA PHE A 369 -22.39 -24.13 6.29
C PHE A 369 -21.35 -25.25 6.53
N VAL A 370 -20.60 -25.21 7.63
CA VAL A 370 -19.65 -26.27 8.01
C VAL A 370 -20.35 -27.63 8.07
N HIS A 371 -21.54 -27.70 8.66
CA HIS A 371 -22.29 -28.96 8.74
C HIS A 371 -22.88 -29.38 7.38
N ARG A 372 -23.31 -28.42 6.56
CA ARG A 372 -23.93 -28.64 5.26
C ARG A 372 -22.91 -29.17 4.25
N VAL A 373 -21.71 -28.60 4.21
CA VAL A 373 -20.69 -28.96 3.21
C VAL A 373 -20.24 -30.42 3.34
N ILE A 374 -20.16 -30.95 4.56
CA ILE A 374 -19.79 -32.36 4.81
C ILE A 374 -20.86 -33.33 4.27
N ARG A 375 -22.12 -32.91 4.27
CA ARG A 375 -23.25 -33.74 3.82
C ARG A 375 -23.51 -33.62 2.32
N HIS A 376 -22.82 -32.71 1.64
CA HIS A 376 -23.02 -32.47 0.21
C HIS A 376 -22.22 -33.50 -0.60
N PRO A 377 -22.86 -34.43 -1.34
CA PRO A 377 -22.16 -35.55 -1.98
C PRO A 377 -21.27 -35.11 -3.14
N ASP A 378 -21.65 -34.03 -3.83
CA ASP A 378 -20.98 -33.60 -5.06
C ASP A 378 -19.85 -32.58 -4.83
N VAL A 379 -19.57 -32.23 -3.57
CA VAL A 379 -18.62 -31.17 -3.22
C VAL A 379 -17.60 -31.74 -2.23
N ASP A 380 -16.32 -31.66 -2.57
CA ASP A 380 -15.27 -32.00 -1.61
C ASP A 380 -15.29 -30.95 -0.48
N PRO A 381 -15.55 -31.34 0.79
CA PRO A 381 -15.59 -30.40 1.89
C PRO A 381 -14.20 -29.86 2.28
N ARG A 382 -13.11 -30.53 1.89
CA ARG A 382 -11.76 -30.21 2.41
C ARG A 382 -11.28 -28.80 2.04
N PRO A 383 -11.37 -28.33 0.78
CA PRO A 383 -10.93 -26.98 0.44
C PRO A 383 -11.73 -25.90 1.18
N TRP A 384 -13.05 -26.11 1.34
CA TRP A 384 -13.93 -25.21 2.07
C TRP A 384 -13.60 -25.15 3.55
N LEU A 385 -13.37 -26.29 4.19
CA LEU A 385 -12.98 -26.33 5.59
C LEU A 385 -11.61 -25.71 5.82
N LYS A 386 -10.64 -25.94 4.92
CA LYS A 386 -9.32 -25.28 4.97
C LYS A 386 -9.45 -23.76 4.86
N LEU A 387 -10.28 -23.25 3.95
CA LEU A 387 -10.57 -21.83 3.81
C LEU A 387 -11.11 -21.25 5.13
N MET A 388 -12.07 -21.94 5.75
CA MET A 388 -12.69 -21.51 7.02
C MET A 388 -11.77 -21.60 8.24
N THR A 389 -10.55 -22.13 8.11
CA THR A 389 -9.57 -22.04 9.20
C THR A 389 -8.97 -20.65 9.36
N GLU A 390 -9.22 -19.75 8.41
CA GLU A 390 -8.86 -18.34 8.49
C GLU A 390 -9.99 -17.46 9.06
N ASP A 391 -11.08 -18.07 9.54
CA ASP A 391 -12.21 -17.36 10.14
C ASP A 391 -11.83 -16.66 11.45
N GLU A 392 -12.35 -15.46 11.64
CA GLU A 392 -12.11 -14.66 12.86
C GLU A 392 -12.82 -15.25 14.10
N SER A 393 -13.92 -15.99 13.88
CA SER A 393 -14.70 -16.60 14.96
C SER A 393 -14.05 -17.90 15.45
N ARG A 394 -13.69 -17.91 16.73
CA ARG A 394 -13.14 -19.09 17.41
C ARG A 394 -14.11 -20.27 17.44
N GLU A 395 -15.42 -20.00 17.43
CA GLU A 395 -16.44 -21.06 17.45
C GLU A 395 -16.47 -21.80 16.12
N VAL A 396 -16.45 -21.05 15.00
CA VAL A 396 -16.37 -21.62 13.65
C VAL A 396 -15.08 -22.41 13.50
N LEU A 397 -13.95 -21.83 13.90
CA LEU A 397 -12.65 -22.47 13.80
C LEU A 397 -12.56 -23.77 14.63
N ALA A 398 -13.11 -23.77 15.85
CA ALA A 398 -13.16 -24.98 16.68
C ALA A 398 -14.02 -26.09 16.06
N GLU A 399 -15.14 -25.73 15.42
CA GLU A 399 -16.01 -26.68 14.72
C GLU A 399 -15.33 -27.24 13.47
N VAL A 400 -14.74 -26.38 12.64
CA VAL A 400 -13.96 -26.77 11.46
C VAL A 400 -12.83 -27.74 11.81
N ILE A 401 -12.08 -27.48 12.90
CA ILE A 401 -11.03 -28.40 13.38
C ILE A 401 -11.60 -29.75 13.80
N SER A 402 -12.77 -29.73 14.45
CA SER A 402 -13.44 -30.96 14.89
C SER A 402 -13.87 -31.81 13.70
N VAL A 403 -14.40 -31.16 12.66
CA VAL A 403 -14.81 -31.80 11.41
C VAL A 403 -13.60 -32.32 10.63
N LEU A 404 -12.56 -31.52 10.42
CA LEU A 404 -11.32 -31.98 9.77
C LEU A 404 -10.69 -33.16 10.52
N GLY A 405 -10.87 -33.19 11.84
CA GLY A 405 -10.46 -34.28 12.71
C GLY A 405 -11.11 -35.62 12.46
N THR A 406 -12.38 -35.62 12.04
CA THR A 406 -13.12 -36.86 11.75
C THR A 406 -12.79 -37.42 10.37
N MET A 407 -12.13 -36.64 9.51
CA MET A 407 -11.73 -37.09 8.18
C MET A 407 -10.51 -38.01 8.26
N PRO A 408 -10.54 -39.22 7.65
CA PRO A 408 -9.49 -40.24 7.81
C PRO A 408 -8.26 -40.00 6.94
N ASP A 409 -8.15 -38.89 6.21
CA ASP A 409 -7.08 -38.58 5.27
C ASP A 409 -5.81 -37.98 5.93
N GLN A 410 -4.64 -38.50 5.57
CA GLN A 410 -3.36 -38.07 6.15
C GLN A 410 -3.07 -36.58 5.91
N GLU A 411 -3.63 -36.02 4.84
CA GLU A 411 -3.50 -34.62 4.47
C GLU A 411 -4.14 -33.69 5.51
N SER A 412 -5.37 -33.97 5.95
CA SER A 412 -6.03 -33.22 7.03
C SER A 412 -5.26 -33.31 8.35
N ALA A 413 -4.67 -34.45 8.68
CA ALA A 413 -3.81 -34.58 9.86
C ALA A 413 -2.53 -33.73 9.73
N GLY A 414 -1.91 -33.72 8.54
CA GLY A 414 -0.75 -32.86 8.25
C GLY A 414 -1.10 -31.38 8.37
N PHE A 415 -2.23 -30.97 7.78
CA PHE A 415 -2.72 -29.60 7.82
C PHE A 415 -3.03 -29.14 9.26
N LEU A 416 -3.68 -29.97 10.07
CA LEU A 416 -3.95 -29.67 11.48
C LEU A 416 -2.66 -29.45 12.29
N ARG A 417 -1.57 -30.17 12.01
CA ARG A 417 -0.27 -29.95 12.65
C ARG A 417 0.33 -28.59 12.27
N THR A 418 0.23 -28.21 11.00
CA THR A 418 0.65 -26.87 10.53
C THR A 418 -0.17 -25.77 11.20
N LEU A 419 -1.47 -25.97 11.31
CA LEU A 419 -2.39 -25.03 11.96
C LEU A 419 -2.09 -24.85 13.45
N MET A 420 -1.67 -25.92 14.14
CA MET A 420 -1.23 -25.86 15.53
C MET A 420 -0.03 -24.92 15.74
N VAL A 421 0.91 -24.89 14.80
CA VAL A 421 2.07 -23.96 14.85
C VAL A 421 1.61 -22.53 14.59
N ARG A 422 0.74 -22.32 13.58
CA ARG A 422 0.21 -21.01 13.20
C ARG A 422 -0.58 -20.35 14.35
N HIS A 423 -1.42 -21.11 15.05
CA HIS A 423 -2.26 -20.60 16.14
C HIS A 423 -1.67 -20.84 17.53
N SER A 424 -0.35 -20.89 17.66
CA SER A 424 0.36 -21.12 18.93
C SER A 424 -0.02 -20.13 20.05
N SER A 425 -0.53 -18.94 19.70
CA SER A 425 -1.02 -17.93 20.65
C SER A 425 -2.37 -18.26 21.30
N ASP A 426 -3.21 -19.13 20.72
CA ASP A 426 -4.50 -19.52 21.31
C ASP A 426 -4.43 -20.94 21.93
N PRO A 427 -4.26 -21.05 23.26
CA PRO A 427 -4.08 -22.34 23.92
C PRO A 427 -5.33 -23.24 23.82
N LYS A 428 -6.53 -22.66 23.66
CA LYS A 428 -7.77 -23.46 23.56
C LYS A 428 -7.84 -24.18 22.22
N ILE A 429 -7.48 -23.48 21.14
CA ILE A 429 -7.41 -24.04 19.79
C ILE A 429 -6.33 -25.11 19.71
N VAL A 430 -5.13 -24.84 20.23
CA VAL A 430 -4.03 -25.82 20.28
C VAL A 430 -4.44 -27.08 21.06
N ALA A 431 -5.08 -26.93 22.21
CA ALA A 431 -5.57 -28.07 22.99
C ALA A 431 -6.63 -28.88 22.22
N ARG A 432 -7.53 -28.22 21.48
CA ARG A 432 -8.53 -28.87 20.64
C ARG A 432 -7.88 -29.67 19.51
N ILE A 433 -6.94 -29.07 18.78
CA ILE A 433 -6.19 -29.75 17.70
C ILE A 433 -5.48 -30.99 18.23
N ARG A 434 -4.78 -30.86 19.37
CA ARG A 434 -4.09 -32.00 20.00
C ARG A 434 -5.08 -33.11 20.36
N SER A 435 -6.21 -32.77 21.00
CA SER A 435 -7.23 -33.75 21.37
C SER A 435 -7.84 -34.48 20.17
N VAL A 436 -7.95 -33.79 19.03
CA VAL A 436 -8.45 -34.36 17.79
C VAL A 436 -7.41 -35.31 17.17
N LEU A 437 -6.14 -34.91 17.14
CA LEU A 437 -5.05 -35.74 16.59
C LEU A 437 -4.75 -36.97 17.46
N GLU A 438 -4.97 -36.93 18.77
CA GLU A 438 -4.78 -38.07 19.69
C GLU A 438 -5.89 -39.12 19.59
N ARG A 439 -7.11 -38.73 19.17
CA ARG A 439 -8.26 -39.64 19.04
C ARG A 439 -8.28 -40.44 17.75
N ARG A 440 -7.37 -40.12 16.84
CA ARG A 440 -7.28 -40.68 15.50
C ARG A 440 -6.19 -41.72 15.44
#